data_AF-A0A2E2C2D7-F1
#
_entry.id   AF-A0A2E2C2D7-F1
#
_cell.length_a   1.000
_cell.length_b   1.000
_cell.length_c   1.000
_cell.angle_alpha   90.00
_cell.angle_beta   90.00
_cell.angle_gamma   90.00
#
_symmetry.space_group_name_H-M   'P 1'
#
loop_
_entity.id
_entity.type
_entity.pdbx_description
1 polymer ?
#
loop_
_entity_poly.entity_id
_entity_poly.type
_entity_poly.pdbx_seq_one_letter_code
_entity_poly.pdbx_strand_id
1 'polypeptide(L)'
;MEEVSNPTFIIKPFEENEDFFFIKKEHFSMGIYISGYSIKLNALKNLSKDEKEIYLEMYIDELKKKELVEDDDELYFEESAMKQIFGFGNCKKERSDSLLLSIEWICENFGCGLGESVEMPPIYDLDLETRLSGKRTPPFGFPDGDENVSHLTFEQIKEERELLEGRDQEDFSYDPKWVFDSEKLAQAKMEWSDRILPARKNFLAWLDHCIREETDLVIIQS
;
A
#
# COMPACT_ATOMS: atom_id res chain seq x y z
N MET A 1 -18.46 34.87 37.39
CA MET A 1 -17.07 34.67 36.92
C MET A 1 -16.79 33.20 37.18
N GLU A 2 -16.99 32.37 36.17
CA GLU A 2 -16.71 30.93 36.24
C GLU A 2 -15.34 30.70 35.60
N GLU A 3 -14.43 30.08 36.37
CA GLU A 3 -13.11 29.67 35.89
C GLU A 3 -13.25 28.39 35.08
N VAL A 4 -12.76 28.43 33.84
CA VAL A 4 -12.71 27.29 32.93
C VAL A 4 -11.49 26.43 33.31
N SER A 5 -11.76 25.20 33.75
CA SER A 5 -10.74 24.18 34.01
C SER A 5 -10.23 23.60 32.69
N ASN A 6 -8.93 23.72 32.43
CA ASN A 6 -8.25 23.01 31.34
C ASN A 6 -8.13 21.50 31.67
N PRO A 7 -8.45 20.59 30.75
CA PRO A 7 -8.18 19.17 30.95
C PRO A 7 -6.69 18.86 30.74
N THR A 8 -6.05 18.40 31.80
CA THR A 8 -4.70 17.84 31.78
C THR A 8 -4.75 16.47 31.10
N PHE A 9 -4.21 16.36 29.88
CA PHE A 9 -3.99 15.05 29.24
C PHE A 9 -2.80 14.36 29.91
N ILE A 10 -3.10 13.32 30.67
CA ILE A 10 -2.09 12.41 31.23
C ILE A 10 -1.71 11.45 30.11
N ILE A 11 -0.58 11.71 29.45
CA ILE A 11 0.07 10.72 28.58
C ILE A 11 0.61 9.62 29.50
N LYS A 12 0.03 8.42 29.41
CA LYS A 12 0.60 7.24 30.06
C LYS A 12 1.92 6.89 29.37
N PRO A 13 2.99 6.56 30.11
CA PRO A 13 4.22 6.06 29.50
C PRO A 13 3.91 4.73 28.80
N PHE A 14 4.21 4.64 27.51
CA PHE A 14 4.09 3.41 26.75
C PHE A 14 5.23 2.48 27.15
N GLU A 15 4.87 1.27 27.55
CA GLU A 15 5.80 0.18 27.85
C GLU A 15 6.60 -0.18 26.60
N GLU A 16 7.88 -0.47 26.82
CA GLU A 16 8.91 -0.82 25.85
C GLU A 16 8.45 -2.00 24.97
N ASN A 17 8.15 -1.74 23.69
CA ASN A 17 8.17 -2.76 22.65
C ASN A 17 9.57 -2.73 22.00
N GLU A 18 10.49 -3.50 22.56
CA GLU A 18 11.91 -3.64 22.13
C GLU A 18 12.11 -4.32 20.75
N ASP A 19 11.11 -4.37 19.86
CA ASP A 19 11.19 -5.17 18.61
C ASP A 19 10.96 -4.41 17.29
N PHE A 20 10.79 -3.08 17.30
CA PHE A 20 10.85 -2.29 16.06
C PHE A 20 12.27 -1.78 15.83
N PHE A 21 12.76 -1.87 14.59
CA PHE A 21 14.16 -1.69 14.16
C PHE A 21 15.07 -2.92 14.30
N PHE A 22 14.64 -4.02 13.69
CA PHE A 22 15.63 -4.80 12.95
C PHE A 22 16.08 -3.99 11.74
N ILE A 23 17.30 -3.45 11.78
CA ILE A 23 18.10 -3.32 10.56
C ILE A 23 18.34 -4.76 10.09
N LYS A 24 17.38 -5.31 9.36
CA LYS A 24 17.53 -6.59 8.68
C LYS A 24 18.52 -6.36 7.54
N LYS A 25 19.77 -6.75 7.83
CA LYS A 25 20.74 -7.38 6.94
C LYS A 25 20.35 -7.43 5.46
N GLU A 26 21.26 -6.91 4.64
CA GLU A 26 21.67 -7.53 3.36
C GLU A 26 20.52 -8.02 2.47
N HIS A 27 19.59 -7.13 2.12
CA HIS A 27 18.91 -7.25 0.83
C HIS A 27 19.28 -6.01 0.03
N PHE A 28 20.35 -6.14 -0.76
CA PHE A 28 20.38 -5.46 -2.05
C PHE A 28 19.19 -6.01 -2.83
N SER A 29 18.00 -5.43 -2.64
CA SER A 29 16.85 -5.79 -3.45
C SER A 29 17.14 -5.31 -4.86
N MET A 30 16.88 -6.15 -5.85
CA MET A 30 16.48 -5.66 -7.17
C MET A 30 15.48 -4.53 -6.96
N GLY A 31 15.58 -3.44 -7.73
CA GLY A 31 14.72 -2.26 -7.56
C GLY A 31 13.27 -2.70 -7.46
N ILE A 32 12.66 -2.51 -6.28
CA ILE A 32 11.23 -2.79 -6.09
C ILE A 32 10.52 -1.61 -6.72
N TYR A 33 9.66 -1.90 -7.69
CA TYR A 33 8.85 -0.89 -8.34
C TYR A 33 7.51 -0.81 -7.62
N ILE A 34 7.14 0.40 -7.20
CA ILE A 34 5.90 0.65 -6.49
C ILE A 34 5.00 1.53 -7.34
N SER A 35 3.79 1.05 -7.59
CA SER A 35 2.73 1.78 -8.26
C SER A 35 1.62 2.13 -7.26
N GLY A 36 1.24 3.41 -7.23
CA GLY A 36 0.09 3.90 -6.46
C GLY A 36 -1.09 4.21 -7.37
N TYR A 37 -2.29 3.82 -6.95
CA TYR A 37 -3.53 4.07 -7.68
C TYR A 37 -4.58 4.69 -6.76
N SER A 38 -5.23 5.73 -7.26
CA SER A 38 -6.42 6.34 -6.66
C SER A 38 -7.66 5.69 -7.28
N ILE A 39 -8.52 5.10 -6.48
CA ILE A 39 -9.68 4.35 -6.98
C ILE A 39 -10.92 4.53 -6.09
N LYS A 40 -12.11 4.60 -6.71
CA LYS A 40 -13.39 4.59 -5.98
C LYS A 40 -13.91 3.16 -5.88
N LEU A 41 -13.44 2.37 -4.91
CA LEU A 41 -13.81 0.96 -4.80
C LEU A 41 -15.32 0.74 -4.63
N ASN A 42 -16.01 1.69 -3.99
CA ASN A 42 -17.46 1.64 -3.87
C ASN A 42 -18.18 1.76 -5.22
N ALA A 43 -17.62 2.48 -6.20
CA ALA A 43 -18.19 2.54 -7.55
C ALA A 43 -18.15 1.16 -8.22
N LEU A 44 -17.03 0.43 -8.08
CA LEU A 44 -16.88 -0.94 -8.58
C LEU A 44 -17.92 -1.90 -7.98
N LYS A 45 -18.15 -1.80 -6.67
CA LYS A 45 -19.13 -2.62 -5.95
C LYS A 45 -20.57 -2.36 -6.43
N ASN A 46 -20.86 -1.12 -6.84
CA ASN A 46 -22.19 -0.67 -7.26
C ASN A 46 -22.52 -0.91 -8.73
N LEU A 47 -21.59 -1.44 -9.53
CA LEU A 47 -21.89 -1.87 -10.89
C LEU A 47 -23.04 -2.88 -10.90
N SER A 48 -23.88 -2.79 -11.94
CA SER A 48 -24.94 -3.77 -12.17
C SER A 48 -24.35 -5.15 -12.45
N LYS A 49 -25.19 -6.18 -12.30
CA LYS A 49 -24.78 -7.56 -12.59
C LYS A 49 -24.27 -7.70 -14.03
N ASP A 50 -25.01 -7.15 -14.98
CA ASP A 50 -24.70 -7.24 -16.41
C ASP A 50 -23.39 -6.50 -16.74
N GLU A 51 -23.14 -5.33 -16.14
CA GLU A 51 -21.85 -4.62 -16.31
C GLU A 51 -20.68 -5.45 -15.77
N LYS A 52 -20.82 -6.04 -14.58
CA LYS A 52 -19.78 -6.87 -13.98
C LYS A 52 -19.48 -8.12 -14.81
N GLU A 53 -20.51 -8.73 -15.42
CA GLU A 53 -20.32 -9.87 -16.34
C GLU A 53 -19.54 -9.44 -17.59
N ILE A 54 -19.86 -8.28 -18.18
CA ILE A 54 -19.10 -7.74 -19.33
C ILE A 54 -17.64 -7.51 -18.99
N TYR A 55 -17.34 -6.87 -17.85
CA TYR A 55 -15.96 -6.62 -17.45
C TYR A 55 -15.18 -7.90 -17.14
N LEU A 56 -15.83 -8.90 -16.55
CA LEU A 56 -15.23 -10.21 -16.34
C LEU A 56 -14.88 -10.88 -17.69
N GLU A 57 -15.79 -10.86 -18.66
CA GLU A 57 -15.53 -11.40 -20.00
C GLU A 57 -14.35 -10.68 -20.67
N MET A 58 -14.32 -9.34 -20.60
CA MET A 58 -13.21 -8.54 -21.13
C MET A 58 -11.87 -8.93 -20.51
N TYR A 59 -11.82 -9.07 -19.18
CA TYR A 59 -10.62 -9.46 -18.46
C TYR A 59 -10.08 -10.84 -18.92
N ILE A 60 -10.97 -11.84 -18.99
CA ILE A 60 -10.61 -13.19 -19.40
C ILE A 60 -10.14 -13.26 -20.85
N ASP A 61 -10.77 -12.49 -21.75
CA ASP A 61 -10.36 -12.40 -23.14
C ASP A 61 -8.97 -11.74 -23.28
N GLU A 62 -8.68 -10.73 -22.45
CA GLU A 62 -7.36 -10.10 -22.42
C GLU A 62 -6.26 -11.05 -21.94
N LEU A 63 -6.50 -11.80 -20.86
CA LEU A 63 -5.53 -12.79 -20.35
C LEU A 63 -5.16 -13.82 -21.43
N LYS A 64 -6.17 -14.36 -22.12
CA LYS A 64 -5.98 -15.32 -23.21
C LYS A 64 -5.25 -14.71 -24.40
N LYS A 65 -5.60 -13.48 -24.79
CA LYS A 65 -5.02 -12.82 -25.97
C LYS A 65 -3.56 -12.42 -25.75
N LYS A 66 -3.23 -12.00 -24.54
CA LYS A 66 -1.87 -11.58 -24.15
C LYS A 66 -0.99 -12.76 -23.70
N GLU A 67 -1.54 -13.98 -23.66
CA GLU A 67 -0.86 -15.18 -23.17
C GLU A 67 -0.25 -14.96 -21.77
N LEU A 68 -0.99 -14.25 -20.90
CA LEU A 68 -0.52 -13.88 -19.55
C LEU A 68 -0.64 -15.01 -18.52
N VAL A 69 -1.37 -16.07 -18.88
CA VAL A 69 -1.54 -17.27 -18.05
C VAL A 69 -1.20 -18.49 -18.87
N GLU A 70 -0.44 -19.42 -18.29
CA GLU A 70 0.16 -20.55 -19.02
C GLU A 70 -0.75 -21.78 -19.04
N ASP A 71 -1.61 -21.93 -18.03
CA ASP A 71 -2.48 -23.09 -17.87
C ASP A 71 -3.92 -22.76 -17.44
N ASP A 72 -4.78 -23.78 -17.53
CA ASP A 72 -6.20 -23.67 -17.20
C ASP A 72 -6.44 -23.45 -15.69
N ASP A 73 -5.51 -23.89 -14.82
CA ASP A 73 -5.63 -23.72 -13.37
C ASP A 73 -5.40 -22.24 -12.98
N GLU A 74 -4.40 -21.60 -13.58
CA GLU A 74 -4.09 -20.18 -13.41
C GLU A 74 -5.21 -19.29 -13.96
N LEU A 75 -5.71 -19.60 -15.15
CA LEU A 75 -6.86 -18.89 -15.72
C LEU A 75 -8.10 -19.01 -14.81
N TYR A 76 -8.35 -20.21 -14.25
CA TYR A 76 -9.44 -20.43 -13.31
C TYR A 76 -9.26 -19.63 -12.01
N PHE A 77 -8.02 -19.52 -11.52
CA PHE A 77 -7.69 -18.67 -10.37
C PHE A 77 -8.00 -17.21 -10.65
N GLU A 78 -7.52 -16.67 -11.78
CA GLU A 78 -7.76 -15.28 -12.17
C GLU A 78 -9.26 -14.97 -12.37
N GLU A 79 -10.02 -15.89 -12.99
CA GLU A 79 -11.47 -15.75 -13.10
C GLU A 79 -12.15 -15.73 -11.74
N SER A 80 -11.70 -16.58 -10.81
CA SER A 80 -12.20 -16.65 -9.44
C SER A 80 -11.86 -15.39 -8.63
N ALA A 81 -10.64 -14.85 -8.77
CA ALA A 81 -10.21 -13.62 -8.14
C ALA A 81 -11.05 -12.43 -8.63
N MET A 82 -11.21 -12.29 -9.94
CA MET A 82 -12.02 -11.22 -10.53
C MET A 82 -13.50 -11.34 -10.13
N LYS A 83 -14.05 -12.56 -10.04
CA LYS A 83 -15.39 -12.80 -9.50
C LYS A 83 -15.54 -12.34 -8.05
N GLN A 84 -14.51 -12.55 -7.21
CA GLN A 84 -14.52 -12.04 -5.85
C GLN A 84 -14.50 -10.52 -5.81
N ILE A 85 -13.65 -9.87 -6.63
CA ILE A 85 -13.57 -8.41 -6.73
C ILE A 85 -14.94 -7.80 -7.05
N PHE A 86 -15.66 -8.39 -8.02
CA PHE A 86 -17.01 -7.94 -8.40
C PHE A 86 -18.12 -8.36 -7.43
N GLY A 87 -17.81 -9.20 -6.44
CA GLY A 87 -18.76 -9.68 -5.43
C GLY A 87 -19.71 -10.77 -5.92
N PHE A 88 -19.33 -11.53 -6.95
CA PHE A 88 -20.10 -12.70 -7.40
C PHE A 88 -19.96 -13.93 -6.48
N GLY A 89 -18.93 -13.95 -5.62
CA GLY A 89 -18.67 -15.03 -4.68
C GLY A 89 -17.33 -14.85 -3.97
N ASN A 90 -16.92 -15.87 -3.22
CA ASN A 90 -15.61 -15.90 -2.59
C ASN A 90 -14.63 -16.67 -3.46
N CYS A 91 -13.41 -16.15 -3.62
CA CYS A 91 -12.31 -16.87 -4.22
C CYS A 91 -11.92 -18.00 -3.27
N LYS A 92 -11.97 -19.24 -3.76
CA LYS A 92 -11.44 -20.39 -3.02
C LYS A 92 -9.92 -20.35 -3.14
N LYS A 93 -9.27 -19.55 -2.30
CA LYS A 93 -7.81 -19.47 -2.28
C LYS A 93 -7.25 -20.76 -1.68
N GLU A 94 -6.88 -21.71 -2.53
CA GLU A 94 -6.08 -22.88 -2.13
C GLU A 94 -4.57 -22.68 -2.41
N ARG A 95 -4.19 -21.64 -3.15
CA ARG A 95 -2.80 -21.34 -3.52
C ARG A 95 -2.35 -19.93 -3.10
N SER A 96 -1.04 -19.79 -2.89
CA SER A 96 -0.33 -18.53 -2.67
C SER A 96 -0.08 -17.78 -3.98
N ASP A 97 -1.10 -17.69 -4.83
CA ASP A 97 -0.97 -17.05 -6.13
C ASP A 97 -1.18 -15.53 -5.99
N SER A 98 -0.44 -14.79 -6.81
CA SER A 98 -0.37 -13.33 -6.82
C SER A 98 -1.67 -12.74 -7.36
N LEU A 99 -2.26 -11.77 -6.66
CA LEU A 99 -3.43 -11.02 -7.12
C LEU A 99 -3.07 -9.86 -8.07
N LEU A 100 -1.79 -9.74 -8.43
CA LEU A 100 -1.25 -8.59 -9.15
C LEU A 100 -1.99 -8.34 -10.47
N LEU A 101 -2.19 -9.35 -11.32
CA LEU A 101 -2.86 -9.18 -12.62
C LEU A 101 -4.30 -8.65 -12.48
N SER A 102 -5.10 -9.31 -11.65
CA SER A 102 -6.49 -8.92 -11.38
C SER A 102 -6.58 -7.50 -10.82
N ILE A 103 -5.72 -7.15 -9.86
CA ILE A 103 -5.78 -5.85 -9.19
C ILE A 103 -5.23 -4.73 -10.09
N GLU A 104 -4.15 -4.97 -10.83
CA GLU A 104 -3.62 -4.02 -11.82
C GLU A 104 -4.69 -3.71 -12.86
N TRP A 105 -5.32 -4.72 -13.45
CA TRP A 105 -6.37 -4.52 -14.45
C TRP A 105 -7.53 -3.68 -13.91
N ILE A 106 -7.95 -3.91 -12.65
CA ILE A 106 -8.98 -3.10 -11.99
C ILE A 106 -8.52 -1.66 -11.80
N CYS A 107 -7.27 -1.45 -11.37
CA CYS A 107 -6.72 -0.12 -11.17
C CYS A 107 -6.58 0.65 -12.49
N GLU A 108 -6.22 -0.02 -13.58
CA GLU A 108 -6.14 0.56 -14.92
C GLU A 108 -7.51 0.96 -15.49
N ASN A 109 -8.55 0.17 -15.22
CA ASN A 109 -9.88 0.38 -15.79
C ASN A 109 -10.80 1.27 -14.92
N PHE A 110 -10.61 1.28 -13.60
CA PHE A 110 -11.49 1.96 -12.65
C PHE A 110 -10.77 2.98 -11.75
N GLY A 111 -9.45 3.04 -11.81
CA GLY A 111 -8.63 3.96 -11.04
C GLY A 111 -7.91 5.01 -11.88
N CYS A 112 -7.05 5.75 -11.20
CA CYS A 112 -6.12 6.70 -11.79
C CYS A 112 -4.74 6.45 -11.20
N GLY A 113 -3.74 6.21 -12.06
CA GLY A 113 -2.35 6.08 -11.62
C GLY A 113 -1.84 7.37 -11.00
N LEU A 114 -1.14 7.26 -9.86
CA LEU A 114 -0.62 8.38 -9.08
C LEU A 114 0.82 8.76 -9.50
N GLY A 115 1.09 8.66 -10.80
CA GLY A 115 2.41 8.85 -11.39
C GLY A 115 2.90 7.61 -12.14
N GLU A 116 4.13 7.67 -12.62
CA GLU A 116 4.84 6.50 -13.12
C GLU A 116 5.20 5.58 -11.95
N SER A 117 5.38 4.29 -12.23
CA SER A 117 5.91 3.35 -11.25
C SER A 117 7.29 3.84 -10.79
N VAL A 118 7.46 3.99 -9.47
CA VAL A 118 8.67 4.55 -8.88
C VAL A 118 9.49 3.43 -8.24
N GLU A 119 10.78 3.41 -8.54
CA GLU A 119 11.71 2.60 -7.78
C GLU A 119 11.88 3.23 -6.40
N MET A 120 11.33 2.59 -5.37
CA MET A 120 11.42 3.09 -4.00
C MET A 120 11.39 1.92 -3.00
N PRO A 121 11.90 2.13 -1.78
CA PRO A 121 11.73 1.15 -0.71
C PRO A 121 10.25 0.84 -0.47
N PRO A 122 9.92 -0.38 -0.02
CA PRO A 122 8.60 -0.72 0.47
C PRO A 122 8.08 0.30 1.49
N ILE A 123 6.76 0.51 1.54
CA ILE A 123 6.14 1.50 2.44
C ILE A 123 6.53 1.31 3.91
N TYR A 124 6.67 0.06 4.36
CA TYR A 124 7.09 -0.26 5.72
C TYR A 124 8.55 0.11 6.03
N ASP A 125 9.38 0.32 5.01
CA ASP A 125 10.77 0.78 5.12
C ASP A 125 10.88 2.31 5.05
N LEU A 126 9.77 3.04 4.85
CA LEU A 126 9.78 4.50 4.82
C LEU A 126 9.89 5.12 6.22
N ASP A 127 9.95 4.33 7.28
CA ASP A 127 10.00 4.80 8.67
C ASP A 127 8.82 5.76 8.99
N LEU A 128 7.65 5.45 8.42
CA LEU A 128 6.38 6.09 8.74
C LEU A 128 5.54 5.12 9.57
N GLU A 129 4.90 5.63 10.61
CA GLU A 129 3.89 4.88 11.35
C GLU A 129 2.57 4.90 10.57
N THR A 130 2.41 3.96 9.65
CA THR A 130 1.20 3.75 8.84
C THR A 130 0.61 2.36 9.12
N ARG A 131 -0.70 2.18 8.86
CA ARG A 131 -1.32 0.85 8.91
C ARG A 131 -0.69 -0.10 7.89
N LEU A 132 -0.01 0.44 6.87
CA LEU A 132 0.75 -0.31 5.88
C LEU A 132 2.10 -0.83 6.40
N SER A 133 2.57 -0.37 7.56
CA SER A 133 3.80 -0.86 8.20
C SER A 133 3.63 -2.25 8.85
N GLY A 134 2.39 -2.74 8.91
CA GLY A 134 2.05 -4.06 9.45
C GLY A 134 1.78 -5.11 8.36
N LYS A 135 0.82 -5.99 8.63
CA LYS A 135 0.39 -7.03 7.68
C LYS A 135 -0.36 -6.37 6.52
N ARG A 136 0.06 -6.65 5.28
CA ARG A 136 -0.62 -6.15 4.09
C ARG A 136 -2.03 -6.72 4.01
N THR A 137 -3.01 -5.82 3.90
CA THR A 137 -4.41 -6.20 3.69
C THR A 137 -4.78 -5.91 2.25
N PRO A 138 -4.96 -6.93 1.40
CA PRO A 138 -5.42 -6.73 0.04
C PRO A 138 -6.85 -6.14 0.04
N PRO A 139 -7.23 -5.35 -1.00
CA PRO A 139 -8.60 -4.89 -1.15
C PRO A 139 -9.55 -6.06 -1.39
N PHE A 140 -10.87 -5.83 -1.36
CA PHE A 140 -11.90 -6.83 -1.74
C PHE A 140 -12.01 -8.09 -0.87
N GLY A 141 -11.53 -8.06 0.37
CA GLY A 141 -11.76 -9.14 1.34
C GLY A 141 -11.00 -10.43 1.04
N PHE A 142 -9.94 -10.36 0.24
CA PHE A 142 -8.99 -11.48 0.12
C PHE A 142 -8.33 -11.72 1.48
N PRO A 143 -8.02 -12.99 1.82
CA PRO A 143 -7.28 -13.27 3.04
C PRO A 143 -5.90 -12.59 2.98
N ASP A 144 -5.47 -12.08 4.12
CA ASP A 144 -4.13 -11.51 4.24
C ASP A 144 -3.06 -12.51 3.79
N GLY A 145 -1.99 -12.01 3.16
CA GLY A 145 -0.86 -12.82 2.72
C GLY A 145 -0.54 -12.69 1.24
N ASP A 146 -1.25 -11.83 0.50
CA ASP A 146 -0.70 -11.31 -0.75
C ASP A 146 0.31 -10.21 -0.42
N GLU A 147 1.59 -10.52 -0.63
CA GLU A 147 2.67 -9.61 -0.30
C GLU A 147 2.86 -8.51 -1.34
N ASN A 148 2.09 -8.45 -2.44
CA ASN A 148 2.32 -7.46 -3.50
C ASN A 148 1.28 -6.34 -3.52
N VAL A 149 0.13 -6.53 -2.86
CA VAL A 149 -0.98 -5.55 -2.89
C VAL A 149 -1.29 -5.03 -1.48
N SER A 150 -1.41 -3.71 -1.36
CA SER A 150 -1.80 -3.02 -0.13
C SER A 150 -2.88 -1.98 -0.42
N HIS A 151 -3.71 -1.67 0.57
CA HIS A 151 -4.84 -0.77 0.39
C HIS A 151 -5.16 0.03 1.66
N LEU A 152 -5.54 1.30 1.46
CA LEU A 152 -6.12 2.17 2.48
C LEU A 152 -7.45 2.74 1.98
N THR A 153 -8.49 2.69 2.80
CA THR A 153 -9.75 3.37 2.50
C THR A 153 -9.59 4.88 2.64
N PHE A 154 -10.45 5.66 1.97
CA PHE A 154 -10.50 7.12 2.12
C PHE A 154 -10.52 7.58 3.60
N GLU A 155 -11.28 6.90 4.46
CA GLU A 155 -11.33 7.21 5.89
C GLU A 155 -9.98 6.94 6.58
N GLN A 156 -9.34 5.81 6.28
CA GLN A 156 -8.00 5.50 6.80
C GLN A 156 -6.94 6.48 6.30
N ILE A 157 -7.03 6.93 5.05
CA ILE A 157 -6.11 7.91 4.47
C ILE A 157 -6.19 9.23 5.24
N LYS A 158 -7.39 9.71 5.58
CA LYS A 158 -7.55 10.92 6.39
C LYS A 158 -6.93 10.76 7.78
N GLU A 159 -7.22 9.65 8.46
CA GLU A 159 -6.64 9.35 9.77
C GLU A 159 -5.11 9.31 9.71
N GLU A 160 -4.54 8.60 8.73
CA GLU A 160 -3.09 8.51 8.58
C GLU A 160 -2.47 9.85 8.22
N ARG A 161 -3.10 10.62 7.33
CA ARG A 161 -2.52 11.87 6.86
C ARG A 161 -2.40 12.92 7.97
N GLU A 162 -3.35 12.94 8.91
CA GLU A 162 -3.29 13.77 10.13
C GLU A 162 -2.10 13.39 11.02
N LEU A 163 -1.84 12.09 11.19
CA LEU A 163 -0.72 11.59 12.00
C LEU A 163 0.66 11.82 11.34
N LEU A 164 0.66 11.93 10.01
CA LEU A 164 1.88 12.09 9.20
C LEU A 164 2.17 13.56 8.83
N GLU A 165 1.50 14.53 9.46
CA GLU A 165 1.75 15.95 9.22
C GLU A 165 3.22 16.33 9.51
N GLY A 166 3.87 16.96 8.53
CA GLY A 166 5.26 17.43 8.64
C GLY A 166 6.34 16.35 8.51
N ARG A 167 5.97 15.07 8.34
CA ARG A 167 6.92 13.94 8.21
C ARG A 167 7.78 13.98 6.93
N ASP A 168 7.39 14.79 5.95
CA ASP A 168 8.11 15.07 4.72
C ASP A 168 9.25 16.11 4.88
N GLN A 169 9.31 16.76 6.04
CA GLN A 169 10.29 17.79 6.39
C GLN A 169 11.26 17.33 7.49
N GLU A 170 11.17 16.07 7.92
CA GLU A 170 12.06 15.52 8.95
C GLU A 170 13.50 15.38 8.45
N ASP A 171 14.43 15.83 9.28
CA ASP A 171 15.85 15.58 9.08
C ASP A 171 16.20 14.15 9.50
N PHE A 172 17.32 13.63 8.97
CA PHE A 172 17.87 12.35 9.39
C PHE A 172 18.13 12.37 10.91
N SER A 173 17.45 11.48 11.63
CA SER A 173 17.62 11.24 13.06
C SER A 173 18.07 9.81 13.29
N TYR A 174 18.95 9.60 14.26
CA TYR A 174 19.34 8.27 14.72
C TYR A 174 19.52 8.30 16.23
N ASP A 175 19.21 7.19 16.91
CA ASP A 175 19.49 7.09 18.34
C ASP A 175 21.01 6.88 18.55
N PRO A 176 21.71 7.77 19.30
CA PRO A 176 23.14 7.67 19.54
C PRO A 176 23.59 6.38 20.24
N LYS A 177 22.66 5.62 20.85
CA LYS A 177 22.94 4.28 21.40
C LYS A 177 23.30 3.28 20.31
N TRP A 178 22.86 3.52 19.08
CA TRP A 178 23.28 2.77 17.91
C TRP A 178 24.68 3.25 17.50
N VAL A 179 25.68 2.48 17.92
CA VAL A 179 27.08 2.77 17.59
C VAL A 179 27.33 2.40 16.14
N PHE A 180 27.08 3.36 15.24
CA PHE A 180 27.58 3.32 13.88
C PHE A 180 29.03 3.80 13.85
N ASP A 181 29.87 3.14 13.06
CA ASP A 181 31.12 3.75 12.62
C ASP A 181 30.82 4.93 11.66
N SER A 182 31.80 5.80 11.43
CA SER A 182 31.61 7.01 10.62
C SER A 182 31.18 6.74 9.19
N GLU A 183 31.58 5.58 8.63
CA GLU A 183 31.26 5.17 7.27
C GLU A 183 29.78 4.74 7.17
N LYS A 184 29.31 3.91 8.09
CA LYS A 184 27.90 3.51 8.16
C LYS A 184 26.96 4.68 8.42
N LEU A 185 27.37 5.64 9.26
CA LEU A 185 26.58 6.85 9.50
C LEU A 185 26.48 7.71 8.23
N ALA A 186 27.56 7.84 7.47
CA ALA A 186 27.54 8.57 6.20
C ALA A 186 26.65 7.87 5.17
N GLN A 187 26.72 6.54 5.09
CA GLN A 187 25.86 5.73 4.22
C GLN A 187 24.38 5.87 4.60
N ALA A 188 24.03 5.79 5.88
CA ALA A 188 22.65 5.94 6.34
C ALA A 188 22.07 7.35 6.04
N LYS A 189 22.89 8.40 6.18
CA LYS A 189 22.50 9.76 5.78
C LYS A 189 22.24 9.89 4.29
N MET A 190 23.07 9.27 3.46
CA MET A 190 22.90 9.25 2.00
C MET A 190 21.66 8.46 1.61
N GLU A 191 21.44 7.29 2.19
CA GLU A 191 20.23 6.49 1.99
C GLU A 191 18.97 7.30 2.35
N TRP A 192 19.00 8.01 3.47
CA TRP A 192 17.92 8.88 3.88
C TRP A 192 17.63 10.00 2.87
N SER A 193 18.66 10.75 2.46
CA SER A 193 18.48 11.89 1.55
C SER A 193 18.07 11.48 0.15
N ASP A 194 18.63 10.38 -0.35
CA ASP A 194 18.55 10.02 -1.76
C ASP A 194 17.41 9.04 -2.04
N ARG A 195 16.97 8.26 -1.05
CA ARG A 195 15.95 7.22 -1.22
C ARG A 195 14.75 7.37 -0.29
N ILE A 196 14.97 7.43 1.03
CA ILE A 196 13.85 7.43 2.00
C ILE A 196 13.01 8.71 1.92
N LEU A 197 13.65 9.89 2.02
CA LEU A 197 12.95 11.17 2.07
C LEU A 197 12.18 11.47 0.77
N PRO A 198 12.73 11.22 -0.44
CA PRO A 198 11.96 11.33 -1.69
C PRO A 198 10.77 10.36 -1.74
N ALA A 199 10.96 9.11 -1.31
CA ALA A 199 9.91 8.11 -1.29
C ALA A 199 8.78 8.47 -0.31
N ARG A 200 9.09 9.04 0.86
CA ARG A 200 8.10 9.61 1.79
C ARG A 200 7.28 10.72 1.13
N LYS A 201 7.94 11.65 0.44
CA LYS A 201 7.25 12.76 -0.24
C LYS A 201 6.28 12.26 -1.30
N ASN A 202 6.68 11.25 -2.07
CA ASN A 202 5.81 10.63 -3.06
C ASN A 202 4.61 9.95 -2.40
N PHE A 203 4.84 9.13 -1.37
CA PHE A 203 3.75 8.45 -0.65
C PHE A 203 2.77 9.45 -0.01
N LEU A 204 3.26 10.51 0.63
CA LEU A 204 2.39 11.55 1.20
C LEU A 204 1.63 12.32 0.13
N ALA A 205 2.25 12.60 -1.03
CA ALA A 205 1.57 13.20 -2.16
C ALA A 205 0.46 12.30 -2.73
N TRP A 206 0.63 10.97 -2.68
CA TRP A 206 -0.43 10.02 -3.03
C TRP A 206 -1.62 10.11 -2.06
N LEU A 207 -1.36 10.15 -0.75
CA LEU A 207 -2.41 10.35 0.24
C LEU A 207 -3.16 11.67 0.01
N ASP A 208 -2.43 12.76 -0.21
CA ASP A 208 -3.00 14.09 -0.48
C ASP A 208 -3.85 14.10 -1.76
N HIS A 209 -3.45 13.36 -2.80
CA HIS A 209 -4.25 13.18 -3.99
C HIS A 209 -5.54 12.43 -3.68
N CYS A 210 -5.48 11.28 -3.02
CA CYS A 210 -6.65 10.48 -2.68
C CYS A 210 -7.64 11.25 -1.80
N ILE A 211 -7.15 12.09 -0.89
CA ILE A 211 -8.01 12.97 -0.08
C ILE A 211 -8.77 13.95 -0.95
N ARG A 212 -8.08 14.62 -1.88
CA ARG A 212 -8.69 15.61 -2.77
C ARG A 212 -9.76 15.01 -3.68
N GLU A 213 -9.52 13.80 -4.19
CA GLU A 213 -10.44 13.13 -5.12
C GLU A 213 -11.53 12.28 -4.42
N GLU A 214 -11.46 12.20 -3.09
CA GLU A 214 -12.31 11.35 -2.24
C GLU A 214 -12.27 9.88 -2.70
N THR A 215 -11.06 9.32 -2.77
CA THR A 215 -10.78 7.97 -3.26
C THR A 215 -10.00 7.14 -2.24
N ASP A 216 -10.03 5.83 -2.45
CA ASP A 216 -9.17 4.87 -1.78
C ASP A 216 -7.79 4.83 -2.46
N LEU A 217 -6.78 4.36 -1.73
CA LEU A 217 -5.42 4.15 -2.23
C LEU A 217 -5.17 2.65 -2.37
N VAL A 218 -4.75 2.21 -3.54
CA VAL A 218 -4.21 0.86 -3.79
C VAL A 218 -2.74 0.99 -4.16
N ILE A 219 -1.89 0.17 -3.56
CA ILE A 219 -0.45 0.12 -3.80
C ILE A 219 -0.10 -1.28 -4.28
N ILE A 220 0.63 -1.34 -5.39
CA ILE A 220 1.11 -2.57 -6.00
C ILE A 220 2.64 -2.53 -6.01
N GLN A 221 3.27 -3.62 -5.56
CA GLN A 221 4.71 -3.79 -5.53
C GLN A 221 5.10 -4.92 -6.48
N SER A 222 6.00 -4.62 -7.43
CA SER A 222 6.44 -5.50 -8.53
C SER A 222 7.95 -5.59 -8.62
#